data_AF-A0A6J3M520-F1
#
_entry.id   AF-A0A6J3M520-F1
#
_cell.length_a   1.000
_cell.length_b   1.000
_cell.length_c   1.000
_cell.angle_alpha   90.00
_cell.angle_beta   90.00
_cell.angle_gamma   90.00
#
_symmetry.space_group_name_H-M   'P 1'
#
loop_
_entity.id
_entity.type
_entity.pdbx_description
1 polymer ?
#
loop_
_entity_poly.entity_id
_entity_poly.type
_entity_poly.pdbx_seq_one_letter_code
_entity_poly.pdbx_strand_id
1 'polypeptide(L)'
;MTDRATQVLDGLQSGSAITSLQHAAETSGVPRTTLQHRARGRRSLLEKAQSQQYLRSSQEIASVRFLLQQDALGHKLDLRLLRHILTSEMNPSRTGARRR
;
A
#
# COMPACT_ATOMS: atom_id res chain seq x y z
N MET A 1 -11.59 -0.20 4.53
CA MET A 1 -12.34 -0.64 3.33
C MET A 1 -11.91 -2.06 3.02
N THR A 2 -12.83 -3.00 3.07
CA THR A 2 -12.55 -4.42 2.80
C THR A 2 -12.61 -4.68 1.30
N ASP A 3 -11.64 -5.44 0.79
CA ASP A 3 -11.59 -5.84 -0.61
C ASP A 3 -12.73 -6.82 -0.95
N ARG A 4 -13.33 -6.69 -2.14
CA ARG A 4 -14.46 -7.52 -2.59
C ARG A 4 -14.15 -9.03 -2.54
N ALA A 5 -12.92 -9.43 -2.86
CA ALA A 5 -12.52 -10.83 -2.79
C ALA A 5 -12.40 -11.34 -1.35
N THR A 6 -11.98 -10.47 -0.42
CA THR A 6 -11.97 -10.79 1.02
C THR A 6 -13.40 -10.95 1.54
N GLN A 7 -14.32 -10.06 1.16
CA GLN A 7 -15.73 -10.16 1.55
C GLN A 7 -16.39 -11.45 1.05
N VAL A 8 -16.06 -11.90 -0.17
CA VAL A 8 -16.55 -13.17 -0.73
C VAL A 8 -16.00 -14.37 0.04
N LEU A 9 -14.73 -14.33 0.47
CA LEU A 9 -14.14 -15.39 1.28
C LEU A 9 -14.69 -15.42 2.71
N ASP A 10 -14.97 -14.28 3.32
CA ASP A 10 -15.60 -14.20 4.65
C ASP A 10 -17.00 -14.83 4.61
N GLY A 11 -17.75 -14.58 3.52
CA GLY A 11 -19.03 -15.24 3.27
C GLY A 11 -18.89 -16.76 3.07
N LEU A 12 -17.78 -17.22 2.48
CA LEU A 12 -17.47 -18.64 2.28
C LEU A 12 -17.14 -19.36 3.61
N GLN A 13 -16.44 -18.67 4.52
CA GLN A 13 -16.08 -19.20 5.85
C GLN A 13 -17.25 -19.20 6.84
N SER A 14 -18.23 -18.31 6.63
CA SER A 14 -19.41 -18.16 7.49
C SER A 14 -20.52 -19.21 7.24
N GLY A 15 -20.24 -20.26 6.45
CA GLY A 15 -21.17 -21.36 6.19
C GLY A 15 -22.31 -21.02 5.22
N SER A 16 -22.17 -19.97 4.41
CA SER A 16 -23.10 -19.71 3.30
C SER A 16 -22.93 -20.77 2.20
N ALA A 17 -23.97 -21.02 1.41
CA ALA A 17 -24.18 -22.14 0.47
C ALA A 17 -23.20 -22.23 -0.73
N ILE A 18 -21.92 -21.96 -0.51
CA ILE A 18 -20.84 -21.91 -1.49
C ILE A 18 -19.76 -22.91 -1.07
N THR A 19 -19.87 -24.13 -1.57
CA THR A 19 -18.99 -25.26 -1.22
C THR A 19 -17.61 -25.19 -1.86
N SER A 20 -17.38 -24.29 -2.82
CA SER A 20 -16.12 -24.20 -3.55
C SER A 20 -15.78 -22.79 -4.03
N LEU A 21 -14.48 -22.50 -4.19
CA LEU A 21 -13.98 -21.26 -4.78
C LEU A 21 -14.51 -21.02 -6.21
N GLN A 22 -14.90 -22.10 -6.91
CA GLN A 22 -15.47 -22.02 -8.25
C GLN A 22 -16.86 -21.37 -8.20
N HIS A 23 -17.74 -21.88 -7.34
CA HIS A 23 -19.08 -21.31 -7.16
C HIS A 23 -19.00 -19.88 -6.61
N ALA A 24 -18.05 -19.60 -5.73
CA ALA A 24 -17.79 -18.24 -5.24
C ALA A 24 -17.42 -17.28 -6.37
N ALA A 25 -16.60 -17.74 -7.33
CA ALA A 25 -16.18 -16.93 -8.46
C ALA A 25 -17.35 -16.62 -9.40
N GLU A 26 -18.19 -17.62 -9.69
CA GLU A 26 -19.38 -17.50 -10.53
C GLU A 26 -20.41 -16.53 -9.92
N THR A 27 -20.70 -16.67 -8.62
CA THR A 27 -21.70 -15.83 -7.95
C THR A 27 -21.21 -14.40 -7.72
N SER A 28 -19.91 -14.22 -7.40
CA SER A 28 -19.38 -12.89 -7.06
C SER A 28 -18.83 -12.11 -8.25
N GLY A 29 -18.59 -12.76 -9.38
CA GLY A 29 -17.88 -12.21 -10.54
C GLY A 29 -16.38 -11.98 -10.30
N VAL A 30 -15.83 -12.42 -9.16
CA VAL A 30 -14.39 -12.30 -8.86
C VAL A 30 -13.68 -13.54 -9.42
N PRO A 31 -12.58 -13.38 -10.18
CA PRO A 31 -11.85 -14.53 -10.72
C PRO A 31 -11.43 -15.51 -9.61
N ARG A 32 -11.58 -16.81 -9.89
CA ARG A 32 -11.20 -17.89 -8.96
C ARG A 32 -9.75 -17.79 -8.50
N THR A 33 -8.84 -17.39 -9.40
CA THR A 33 -7.42 -17.17 -9.10
C THR A 33 -7.22 -16.05 -8.08
N THR A 34 -7.97 -14.96 -8.19
CA THR A 34 -7.98 -13.87 -7.21
C THR A 34 -8.43 -14.37 -5.85
N LEU A 35 -9.53 -15.13 -5.78
CA LEU A 35 -10.00 -15.73 -4.52
C LEU A 35 -8.97 -16.70 -3.92
N GLN A 36 -8.32 -17.53 -4.74
CA GLN A 36 -7.27 -18.45 -4.28
C GLN A 36 -6.05 -17.71 -3.73
N HIS A 37 -5.62 -16.61 -4.38
CA HIS A 37 -4.55 -15.77 -3.86
C HIS A 37 -4.91 -15.18 -2.50
N ARG A 38 -6.15 -14.74 -2.33
CA ARG A 38 -6.65 -14.17 -1.08
C ARG A 38 -6.72 -15.18 0.06
N ALA A 39 -7.23 -16.37 -0.23
CA ALA A 39 -7.27 -17.46 0.75
C ALA A 39 -5.85 -17.86 1.22
N ARG A 40 -4.83 -17.65 0.38
CA ARG A 40 -3.40 -17.84 0.72
C ARG A 40 -2.74 -16.63 1.39
N GLY A 41 -3.50 -15.60 1.75
CA GLY A 41 -3.00 -14.42 2.46
C GLY A 41 -2.34 -13.36 1.60
N ARG A 42 -2.47 -13.39 0.26
CA ARG A 42 -2.01 -12.27 -0.57
C ARG A 42 -2.88 -11.03 -0.33
N ARG A 43 -2.23 -9.89 -0.06
CA ARG A 43 -2.88 -8.58 0.09
C ARG A 43 -3.39 -8.04 -1.24
N SER A 44 -4.37 -7.14 -1.14
CA SER A 44 -4.89 -6.39 -2.28
C SER A 44 -3.85 -5.39 -2.75
N LEU A 45 -4.02 -4.88 -3.96
CA LEU A 45 -3.23 -3.74 -4.40
C LEU A 45 -3.41 -2.55 -3.44
N LEU A 46 -4.63 -2.30 -2.96
CA LEU A 46 -4.93 -1.20 -2.04
C LEU A 46 -4.33 -1.42 -0.64
N GLU A 47 -4.52 -2.58 -0.02
CA GLU A 47 -3.93 -2.92 1.27
C GLU A 47 -2.41 -2.96 1.20
N LYS A 48 -1.87 -3.43 0.07
CA LYS A 48 -0.43 -3.38 -0.18
C LYS A 48 0.04 -1.93 -0.25
N ALA A 49 -0.63 -1.08 -1.03
CA ALA A 49 -0.33 0.34 -1.14
C ALA A 49 -0.42 1.05 0.23
N GLN A 50 -1.49 0.82 0.99
CA GLN A 50 -1.65 1.35 2.35
C GLN A 50 -0.52 0.90 3.27
N SER A 51 -0.14 -0.38 3.23
CA SER A 51 0.99 -0.89 4.03
C SER A 51 2.35 -0.33 3.60
N GLN A 52 2.45 0.22 2.39
CA GLN A 52 3.65 0.84 1.83
C GLN A 52 3.59 2.38 1.86
N GLN A 53 2.53 2.95 2.44
CA GLN A 53 2.38 4.39 2.57
C GLN A 53 3.18 4.88 3.78
N TYR A 54 4.46 5.16 3.55
CA TYR A 54 5.39 5.62 4.59
C TYR A 54 5.29 7.12 4.89
N LEU A 55 4.78 7.90 3.94
CA LEU A 55 4.66 9.35 4.06
C LEU A 55 3.23 9.73 4.43
N ARG A 56 3.10 10.70 5.34
CA ARG A 56 1.82 11.37 5.57
C ARG A 56 1.49 12.25 4.37
N SER A 57 0.21 12.53 4.13
CA SER A 57 -0.22 13.35 2.99
C SER A 57 0.47 14.72 2.89
N SER A 58 0.73 15.38 4.03
CA SER A 58 1.51 16.63 4.07
C SER A 58 2.95 16.45 3.60
N GLN A 59 3.54 15.31 3.91
CA GLN A 59 4.91 14.97 3.53
C GLN A 59 5.00 14.63 2.04
N GLU A 60 4.02 13.92 1.50
CA GLU A 60 3.92 13.66 0.07
C GLU A 60 3.83 14.96 -0.73
N ILE A 61 2.97 15.90 -0.31
CA ILE A 61 2.83 17.22 -0.96
C ILE A 61 4.15 18.00 -0.92
N ALA A 62 4.81 18.06 0.23
CA ALA A 62 6.09 18.75 0.35
C ALA A 62 7.18 18.08 -0.50
N SER A 63 7.18 16.74 -0.58
CA SER A 63 8.10 15.97 -1.42
C SER A 63 7.90 16.29 -2.89
N VAL A 64 6.65 16.29 -3.38
CA VAL A 64 6.33 16.62 -4.77
C VAL A 64 6.75 18.05 -5.10
N ARG A 65 6.45 19.02 -4.23
CA ARG A 65 6.88 20.41 -4.42
C ARG A 65 8.40 20.55 -4.50
N PHE A 66 9.12 19.85 -3.62
CA PHE A 66 10.58 19.84 -3.64
C PHE A 66 11.11 19.25 -4.95
N LEU A 67 10.59 18.10 -5.39
CA LEU A 67 11.00 17.44 -6.63
C LEU A 67 10.78 18.34 -7.85
N LEU A 68 9.61 18.97 -7.96
CA LEU A 68 9.29 19.91 -9.03
C LEU A 68 10.22 21.13 -9.01
N GLN A 69 10.58 21.62 -7.83
CA GLN A 69 11.53 22.73 -7.71
C GLN A 69 12.94 22.34 -8.17
N GLN A 70 13.41 21.14 -7.82
CA GLN A 70 14.72 20.66 -8.27
C GLN A 70 14.77 20.43 -9.78
N ASP A 71 13.69 19.91 -10.36
CA ASP A 71 13.55 19.74 -11.81
C ASP A 71 13.57 21.08 -12.55
N ALA A 72 12.83 22.08 -12.05
CA ALA A 72 12.85 23.44 -12.59
C ALA A 72 14.24 24.11 -12.52
N LEU A 73 15.08 23.70 -11.56
CA LEU A 73 16.47 24.15 -11.43
C LEU A 73 17.45 23.35 -12.32
N GLY A 74 16.96 22.35 -13.06
CA GLY A 74 17.77 21.49 -13.92
C GLY A 74 18.63 20.47 -13.17
N HIS A 75 18.34 20.22 -11.89
CA HIS A 75 19.10 19.25 -11.11
C HIS A 75 18.67 17.82 -11.42
N LYS A 76 19.65 16.94 -11.68
CA LYS A 76 19.39 15.50 -11.77
C LYS A 76 19.05 14.96 -10.39
N LEU A 77 17.82 14.48 -10.25
CA LEU A 77 17.33 13.86 -9.03
C LEU A 77 17.96 12.47 -8.85
N ASP A 78 18.91 12.33 -7.91
CA ASP A 78 19.34 11.00 -7.45
C ASP A 78 18.34 10.48 -6.39
N LEU A 79 17.65 9.40 -6.73
CA LEU A 79 16.68 8.73 -5.86
C LEU A 79 17.28 8.32 -4.50
N ARG A 80 18.59 8.07 -4.43
CA ARG A 80 19.28 7.77 -3.16
C ARG A 80 19.31 8.98 -2.24
N LEU A 81 19.58 10.16 -2.78
CA LEU A 81 19.60 11.42 -2.04
C LEU A 81 18.20 11.78 -1.55
N LEU A 82 17.19 11.61 -2.42
CA LEU A 82 15.79 11.85 -2.07
C LEU A 82 15.32 10.98 -0.91
N ARG A 83 15.63 9.68 -0.94
CA ARG A 83 15.32 8.80 0.19
C ARG A 83 15.95 9.29 1.49
N HIS A 84 17.19 9.77 1.44
CA HIS A 84 17.91 10.25 2.62
C HIS A 84 17.31 11.56 3.18
N ILE A 85 16.97 12.51 2.32
CA ILE A 85 16.35 13.78 2.72
C ILE A 85 14.96 13.53 3.30
N LEU A 86 14.12 12.74 2.62
CA LEU A 86 12.75 12.47 3.04
C LEU A 86 12.68 11.68 4.35
N THR A 87 13.66 10.80 4.63
CA THR A 87 13.69 10.04 5.89
C THR A 87 14.34 10.78 7.05
N SER A 88 15.24 11.73 6.78
CA SER A 88 15.93 12.54 7.80
C SER A 88 15.11 13.76 8.22
N GLU A 89 14.61 14.53 7.25
CA GLU A 89 13.93 15.81 7.50
C GLU A 89 12.45 15.64 7.89
N MET A 90 11.82 14.54 7.47
CA MET A 90 10.38 14.35 7.64
C MET A 90 10.02 13.37 8.76
N ASN A 91 10.99 12.81 9.49
CA ASN A 91 10.73 11.89 10.60
C ASN A 91 11.33 12.41 11.92
N PRO A 92 10.59 13.23 12.69
CA PRO A 92 11.10 13.85 13.92
C PRO A 92 11.41 12.82 15.02
N SER A 93 10.97 11.56 14.88
CA SER A 93 11.15 10.51 15.88
C SER A 93 12.55 9.87 15.89
N ARG A 94 13.45 10.22 14.95
CA ARG A 94 14.84 9.71 14.93
C ARG A 94 15.91 10.76 15.26
N THR A 95 15.53 12.02 15.39
CA THR A 95 16.45 13.14 15.66
C THR A 95 16.67 13.36 17.17
N GLY A 96 16.75 12.26 17.93
CA GLY A 96 16.80 12.29 19.39
C GLY A 96 17.55 11.12 19.99
N ALA A 97 18.71 10.74 19.43
CA ALA A 97 19.58 9.75 20.06
C ALA A 97 21.05 10.00 19.72
N ARG A 98 21.53 11.22 19.98
CA ARG A 98 22.95 11.51 20.20
C ARG A 98 23.07 12.73 21.13
N ARG A 99 22.99 12.47 22.44
CA ARG A 99 23.64 13.30 23.44
C ARG A 99 24.49 12.38 24.31
N ARG A 100 25.80 12.60 24.15
CA ARG A 100 26.95 12.33 25.02
C ARG A 100 26.98 11.03 25.81
#